data_AF-A0A2N2T7S3-F1
#
_entry.id   AF-A0A2N2T7S3-F1
#
_cell.length_a   1.000
_cell.length_b   1.000
_cell.length_c   1.000
_cell.angle_alpha   90.00
_cell.angle_beta   90.00
_cell.angle_gamma   90.00
#
_symmetry.space_group_name_H-M   'P 1'
#
loop_
_entity.id
_entity.type
_entity.pdbx_description
1 polymer ?
#
loop_
_entity_poly.entity_id
_entity_poly.type
_entity_poly.pdbx_seq_one_letter_code
_entity_poly.pdbx_strand_id
1 'polypeptide(L)'
;PEYCKNAVRSIKPEYLVAVGICTHLGCSPTFRKEVGAADLGGDWPGGFFCPCHGSRFDLAARVFKGAPAPTNLVIPPHQYISDARLLIGVDAKGA
;
A
#
# COMPACT_ATOMS: atom_id res chain seq x y z
N PRO A 1 0.35 9.74 -6.95
CA PRO A 1 0.77 10.28 -8.27
C PRO A 1 -0.14 9.78 -9.40
N GLU A 2 -0.33 10.59 -10.45
CA GLU A 2 -1.26 10.28 -11.55
C GLU A 2 -0.88 8.98 -12.28
N TYR A 3 0.41 8.76 -12.51
CA TYR A 3 0.93 7.55 -13.17
C TYR A 3 0.72 6.24 -12.38
N CYS A 4 0.29 6.33 -11.11
CA CYS A 4 -0.09 5.19 -10.29
C CYS A 4 -1.62 5.09 -10.08
N LYS A 5 -2.44 5.85 -10.83
CA LYS A 5 -3.90 5.66 -10.87
C LYS A 5 -4.26 4.51 -11.83
N ASN A 6 -3.77 3.32 -11.50
CA ASN A 6 -4.01 2.08 -12.24
C ASN A 6 -4.38 0.95 -11.26
N ALA A 7 -4.73 -0.22 -11.77
CA ALA A 7 -5.24 -1.32 -10.96
C ALA A 7 -4.26 -1.82 -9.87
N VAL A 8 -2.96 -1.78 -10.16
CA VAL A 8 -1.88 -2.27 -9.28
C VAL A 8 -1.22 -1.17 -8.45
N ARG A 9 -1.58 0.09 -8.69
CA ARG A 9 -1.07 1.28 -8.00
C ARG A 9 0.46 1.42 -8.03
N SER A 10 1.09 1.03 -9.14
CA SER A 10 2.53 1.06 -9.34
C SER A 10 2.93 1.47 -10.76
N ILE A 11 4.21 1.81 -10.97
CA ILE A 11 4.79 2.04 -12.31
C ILE A 11 5.13 0.70 -12.97
N LYS A 12 5.79 -0.20 -12.22
CA LYS A 12 6.11 -1.58 -12.61
C LYS A 12 5.21 -2.53 -11.81
N PRO A 13 4.40 -3.42 -12.44
CA PRO A 13 3.41 -4.24 -11.74
C PRO A 13 3.98 -5.13 -10.62
N GLU A 14 5.23 -5.54 -10.73
CA GLU A 14 5.94 -6.42 -9.79
C GLU A 14 6.46 -5.71 -8.53
N TYR A 15 6.42 -4.37 -8.48
CA TYR A 15 6.90 -3.58 -7.34
C TYR A 15 5.81 -2.65 -6.80
N LEU A 16 5.50 -2.78 -5.50
CA LEU A 16 4.72 -1.79 -4.77
C LEU A 16 5.66 -0.80 -4.07
N VAL A 17 5.40 0.50 -4.24
CA VAL A 17 6.07 1.58 -3.51
C VAL A 17 5.01 2.37 -2.74
N ALA A 18 5.00 2.26 -1.42
CA ALA A 18 4.01 2.93 -0.57
C ALA A 18 4.66 3.48 0.71
N VAL A 19 4.08 4.55 1.24
CA VAL A 19 4.43 5.08 2.56
C VAL A 19 3.85 4.13 3.62
N GLY A 20 4.73 3.50 4.41
CA GLY A 20 4.39 2.53 5.46
C GLY A 20 3.79 3.15 6.72
N ILE A 21 2.89 4.13 6.56
CA ILE A 21 2.21 4.86 7.63
C ILE A 21 0.71 4.65 7.43
N CYS A 22 0.06 4.02 8.41
CA CYS A 22 -1.38 3.79 8.40
C CYS A 22 -2.10 5.14 8.40
N THR A 23 -3.03 5.30 7.46
CA THR A 23 -3.80 6.53 7.27
C THR A 23 -4.86 6.77 8.34
N HIS A 24 -5.07 5.81 9.26
CA HIS A 24 -5.89 6.02 10.45
C HIS A 24 -5.21 6.99 11.43
N LEU A 25 -4.19 6.52 12.16
CA LEU A 25 -3.51 7.27 13.23
C LEU A 25 -1.97 7.06 13.22
N GLY A 26 -1.39 6.73 12.05
CA GLY A 26 0.06 6.83 11.84
C GLY A 26 0.91 5.61 12.23
N CYS A 27 0.35 4.55 12.81
CA CYS A 27 1.10 3.31 13.07
C CYS A 27 1.66 2.69 11.78
N SER A 28 2.74 1.90 11.86
CA SER A 28 3.26 1.17 10.69
C SER A 28 2.50 -0.15 10.45
N PRO A 29 1.84 -0.35 9.28
CA PRO A 29 1.23 -1.63 8.94
C PRO A 29 2.28 -2.72 8.73
N THR A 30 1.99 -3.92 9.20
CA THR A 30 2.84 -5.10 9.02
C THR A 30 2.40 -5.90 7.80
N PHE A 31 3.35 -6.48 7.07
CA PHE A 31 3.04 -7.39 5.97
C PHE A 31 2.49 -8.72 6.54
N ARG A 32 1.30 -9.11 6.10
CA ARG A 32 0.57 -10.33 6.51
C ARG A 32 0.21 -11.14 5.27
N LYS A 33 1.04 -12.12 4.95
CA LYS A 33 0.95 -12.91 3.71
C LYS A 33 0.04 -14.15 3.81
N GLU A 34 -0.37 -14.52 5.02
CA GLU A 34 -1.02 -15.79 5.29
C GLU A 34 -2.48 -15.80 4.78
N VAL A 35 -2.71 -16.27 3.55
CA VAL A 35 -4.06 -16.38 3.00
C VAL A 35 -4.95 -17.24 3.92
N GLY A 36 -6.15 -16.75 4.20
CA GLY A 36 -7.11 -17.43 5.07
C GLY A 36 -6.83 -17.28 6.57
N ALA A 37 -5.99 -16.31 6.98
CA ALA A 37 -5.69 -16.02 8.37
C ALA A 37 -6.97 -15.86 9.23
N ALA A 38 -7.18 -16.79 10.17
CA ALA A 38 -8.37 -16.85 11.01
C ALA A 38 -8.52 -15.60 11.90
N ASP A 39 -7.41 -15.05 12.39
CA ASP A 39 -7.36 -13.80 13.18
C ASP A 39 -7.78 -12.56 12.38
N LEU A 40 -7.83 -12.65 11.05
CA LEU A 40 -8.19 -11.56 10.14
C LEU A 40 -9.52 -11.78 9.41
N GLY A 41 -10.32 -12.75 9.84
CA GLY A 41 -11.64 -13.06 9.29
C GLY A 41 -11.74 -14.36 8.49
N GLY A 42 -10.64 -15.10 8.31
CA GLY A 42 -10.63 -16.38 7.59
C GLY A 42 -10.78 -16.28 6.06
N ASP A 43 -11.27 -15.14 5.56
CA ASP A 43 -11.34 -14.77 4.14
C ASP A 43 -10.17 -13.87 3.70
N TRP A 44 -9.16 -13.72 4.56
CA TRP A 44 -8.03 -12.81 4.33
C TRP A 44 -7.24 -13.18 3.06
N PRO A 45 -7.16 -12.30 2.05
CA PRO A 45 -6.48 -12.62 0.79
C PRO A 45 -4.95 -12.38 0.85
N GLY A 46 -4.42 -11.90 1.97
CA GLY A 46 -3.05 -11.38 2.06
C GLY A 46 -2.98 -9.86 1.89
N GLY A 47 -1.92 -9.24 2.41
CA GLY A 47 -1.72 -7.79 2.32
C GLY A 47 -0.98 -7.22 3.52
N PHE A 48 -1.47 -6.09 4.02
CA PHE A 48 -0.90 -5.39 5.17
C PHE A 48 -1.95 -5.21 6.27
N PHE A 49 -1.53 -5.42 7.52
CA PHE A 49 -2.38 -5.31 8.69
C PHE A 49 -1.79 -4.33 9.70
N CYS A 50 -2.60 -3.37 10.14
CA CYS A 50 -2.27 -2.43 11.19
C CYS A 50 -2.99 -2.83 12.49
N PRO A 51 -2.28 -3.41 13.48
CA PRO A 51 -2.89 -3.98 14.67
C PRO A 51 -3.45 -2.94 15.65
N CYS A 52 -3.06 -1.67 15.51
CA CYS A 52 -3.49 -0.60 16.43
C CYS A 52 -5.02 -0.49 16.54
N HIS A 53 -5.73 -0.60 15.41
CA HIS A 53 -7.20 -0.52 15.36
C HIS A 53 -7.79 -1.49 14.32
N GLY A 54 -7.01 -2.49 13.87
CA GLY A 54 -7.49 -3.51 12.95
C GLY A 54 -7.66 -3.07 11.49
N SER A 55 -7.00 -2.00 11.05
CA SER A 55 -7.06 -1.59 9.64
C SER A 55 -6.34 -2.60 8.75
N ARG A 56 -6.99 -2.99 7.66
CA ARG A 56 -6.50 -3.95 6.68
C ARG A 56 -6.28 -3.26 5.34
N PHE A 57 -5.21 -3.62 4.65
CA PHE A 57 -4.90 -3.15 3.30
C PHE A 57 -4.51 -4.32 2.40
N ASP A 58 -4.87 -4.30 1.13
CA ASP A 58 -4.48 -5.35 0.18
C ASP A 58 -3.04 -5.16 -0.33
N LEU A 59 -2.59 -6.04 -1.23
CA LEU A 59 -1.25 -5.98 -1.84
C LEU A 59 -1.03 -4.77 -2.76
N ALA A 60 -2.08 -4.05 -3.18
CA ALA A 60 -1.97 -2.77 -3.86
C ALA A 60 -2.07 -1.59 -2.87
N ALA A 61 -1.98 -1.88 -1.57
CA ALA A 61 -2.10 -0.95 -0.47
C ALA A 61 -3.44 -0.19 -0.41
N ARG A 62 -4.51 -0.79 -0.92
CA ARG A 62 -5.88 -0.27 -0.82
C ARG A 62 -6.51 -0.71 0.49
N VAL A 63 -7.19 0.20 1.16
CA VAL A 63 -7.86 -0.11 2.42
C VAL A 63 -9.11 -0.95 2.16
N PHE A 64 -9.34 -1.97 3.00
CA PHE A 64 -10.58 -2.76 2.92
C PHE A 64 -11.77 -1.93 3.42
N LYS A 65 -12.92 -2.10 2.77
CA LYS A 65 -14.16 -1.42 3.16
C LYS A 65 -14.52 -1.74 4.61
N GLY A 66 -14.89 -0.71 5.37
CA GLY A 66 -15.26 -0.84 6.79
C GLY A 66 -14.07 -0.87 7.77
N ALA A 67 -12.83 -0.78 7.29
CA ALA A 67 -11.68 -0.55 8.16
C ALA A 67 -11.68 0.89 8.72
N PRO A 68 -11.06 1.12 9.91
CA PRO A 68 -10.96 2.48 10.47
C PRO A 68 -10.09 3.47 9.68
N ALA A 69 -9.12 2.98 8.91
CA ALA A 69 -8.30 3.82 8.04
C ALA A 69 -9.18 4.46 6.94
N PRO A 70 -9.17 5.81 6.81
CA PRO A 70 -10.08 6.52 5.91
C PRO A 70 -9.66 6.43 4.44
N THR A 71 -8.39 6.13 4.15
CA THR A 71 -7.84 6.13 2.79
C THR A 71 -6.83 4.99 2.58
N ASN A 72 -6.54 4.69 1.31
CA ASN A 72 -5.46 3.79 0.92
C ASN A 72 -4.09 4.29 1.41
N LEU A 73 -3.09 3.42 1.59
CA LEU A 73 -1.74 3.90 1.87
C LEU A 73 -1.25 4.80 0.72
N VAL A 74 -0.48 5.82 1.07
CA VAL A 74 -0.01 6.83 0.13
C VAL A 74 1.05 6.23 -0.78
N ILE A 75 0.90 6.44 -2.09
CA ILE A 75 1.97 6.16 -3.06
C ILE A 75 2.80 7.46 -3.15
N PRO A 76 4.09 7.47 -2.75
CA PRO A 76 4.91 8.67 -2.83
C PRO A 76 5.25 8.98 -4.30
N PRO A 77 5.60 10.23 -4.64
CA PRO A 77 6.23 10.53 -5.92
C PRO A 77 7.51 9.70 -6.08
N HIS A 78 7.68 9.02 -7.21
CA HIS A 78 8.87 8.22 -7.50
C HIS A 78 9.06 8.03 -9.00
N GLN A 79 10.30 7.75 -9.39
CA GLN A 79 10.66 7.39 -10.76
C GLN A 79 11.79 6.37 -10.80
N TYR A 80 11.82 5.54 -11.84
CA TYR A 80 12.95 4.67 -12.13
C TYR A 80 14.00 5.45 -12.93
N ILE A 81 15.22 5.56 -12.40
CA ILE A 81 16.35 6.21 -13.09
C ILE A 81 17.24 5.19 -13.83
N SER A 82 16.98 3.90 -13.63
CA SER A 82 17.46 2.75 -14.39
C SER A 82 16.58 1.54 -14.04
N ASP A 83 16.81 0.38 -14.63
CA ASP A 83 16.02 -0.82 -14.34
C ASP A 83 16.07 -1.27 -12.87
N ALA A 84 17.21 -1.04 -12.20
CA ALA A 84 17.48 -1.48 -10.83
C ALA A 84 17.56 -0.32 -9.80
N ARG A 85 17.29 0.93 -10.21
CA ARG A 85 17.36 2.09 -9.30
C ARG A 85 16.08 2.91 -9.36
N LEU A 86 15.48 3.08 -8.19
CA LEU A 86 14.31 3.91 -7.95
C LEU A 86 14.69 5.14 -7.14
N LEU A 87 14.26 6.31 -7.59
CA LEU A 87 14.36 7.56 -6.84
C LEU A 87 12.98 7.92 -6.28
N ILE A 88 12.89 8.13 -4.97
CA ILE A 88 11.66 8.53 -4.27
C ILE A 88 11.74 10.02 -3.92
N GLY A 89 10.63 10.74 -4.07
CA GLY A 89 10.50 12.17 -3.74
C GLY A 89 10.54 13.11 -4.95
N VAL A 90 10.76 12.60 -6.17
CA VAL A 90 10.77 13.39 -7.41
C VAL A 90 9.64 12.94 -8.32
N ASP A 91 8.86 13.89 -8.83
CA ASP A 91 7.85 13.65 -9.85
C ASP A 91 8.40 14.06 -11.24
N ALA A 92 8.70 13.09 -12.10
CA ALA A 92 9.16 13.38 -13.46
C ALA A 92 8.04 13.79 -14.41
N LYS A 93 6.76 13.63 -14.02
CA LYS A 93 5.61 13.90 -14.90
C LYS A 93 4.57 14.84 -14.27
N GLY A 94 5.04 15.83 -13.52
CA GLY A 94 4.26 17.01 -13.12
C GLY A 94 3.36 16.79 -11.90
N ALA A 95 3.36 17.79 -11.02
CA ALA A 95 2.40 17.96 -9.93
C ALA A 95 0.99 18.25 -10.45
#